data_AF-A0A2N9WQS8-F1
#
_entry.id   AF-A0A2N9WQS8-F1
#
_cell.length_a   1.000
_cell.length_b   1.000
_cell.length_c   1.000
_cell.angle_alpha   90.00
_cell.angle_beta   90.00
_cell.angle_gamma   90.00
#
_symmetry.space_group_name_H-M   'P 1'
#
loop_
_entity.id
_entity.type
_entity.pdbx_description
1 polymer ?
#
loop_
_entity_poly.entity_id
_entity_poly.type
_entity_poly.pdbx_seq_one_letter_code
_entity_poly.pdbx_strand_id
1 'polypeptide(L)'
;MLKAFKWLHWLLDLRFLPDKFQDWLFGTSTRIIEVLSGFAMLGFALVFALHGEEMIKEDLYEKFLHLHPKIFVAILVIVAAGQLFAAFFHSSRSNILSGCFLIWSALIWVVISGAFIAAYPPLSTGMTTYPVIAIICALAGRNLIKHTKRVEDKKGGE
;
A
#
# COMPACT_ATOMS: atom_id res chain seq x y z
N MET A 1 -1.02 -30.26 -1.95
CA MET A 1 -1.27 -28.85 -2.35
C MET A 1 -2.29 -28.13 -1.46
N LEU A 2 -3.44 -28.73 -1.10
CA LEU A 2 -4.46 -28.07 -0.24
C LEU A 2 -3.98 -27.64 1.16
N LYS A 3 -3.09 -28.40 1.81
CA LYS A 3 -2.54 -28.04 3.14
C LYS A 3 -1.66 -26.80 3.09
N ALA A 4 -0.76 -26.69 2.11
CA ALA A 4 0.12 -25.52 1.95
C ALA A 4 -0.71 -24.26 1.66
N PHE A 5 -1.75 -24.37 0.83
CA PHE A 5 -2.65 -23.25 0.55
C PHE A 5 -3.45 -22.80 1.79
N LYS A 6 -3.93 -23.75 2.60
CA LYS A 6 -4.57 -23.44 3.90
C LYS A 6 -3.60 -22.78 4.88
N TRP A 7 -2.37 -23.25 4.94
CA TRP A 7 -1.34 -22.71 5.84
C TRP A 7 -0.92 -21.30 5.44
N LEU A 8 -0.76 -21.07 4.13
CA LEU A 8 -0.50 -19.75 3.57
C LEU A 8 -1.67 -18.79 3.86
N HIS A 9 -2.91 -19.23 3.65
CA HIS A 9 -4.08 -18.41 3.97
C HIS A 9 -4.20 -18.13 5.48
N TRP A 10 -3.81 -19.08 6.33
CA TRP A 10 -3.79 -18.93 7.78
C TRP A 10 -2.73 -17.93 8.26
N LEU A 11 -1.54 -17.95 7.65
CA LEU A 11 -0.47 -16.96 7.86
C LEU A 11 -0.83 -15.57 7.32
N LEU A 12 -1.39 -15.50 6.11
CA LEU A 12 -1.78 -14.25 5.45
C LEU A 12 -2.93 -13.53 6.18
N ASP A 13 -3.88 -14.30 6.74
CA ASP A 13 -4.95 -13.77 7.58
C ASP A 13 -4.50 -13.52 9.04
N LEU A 14 -3.21 -13.74 9.36
CA LEU A 14 -2.62 -13.57 10.68
C LEU A 14 -3.44 -14.25 11.79
N ARG A 15 -4.15 -15.34 11.45
CA ARG A 15 -5.21 -15.97 12.26
C ARG A 15 -4.70 -16.70 13.50
N PHE A 16 -3.38 -16.71 13.67
CA PHE A 16 -2.67 -17.21 14.84
C PHE A 16 -2.56 -16.17 15.96
N LEU A 17 -2.79 -14.90 15.68
CA LEU A 17 -2.68 -13.82 16.67
C LEU A 17 -3.96 -13.71 17.51
N PRO A 18 -3.84 -13.44 18.82
CA PRO A 18 -4.99 -13.21 19.70
C PRO A 18 -5.90 -12.11 19.18
N ASP A 19 -7.22 -12.24 19.36
CA ASP A 19 -8.22 -11.31 18.82
C ASP A 19 -7.94 -9.84 19.19
N LYS A 20 -7.54 -9.57 20.45
CA LYS A 20 -7.19 -8.21 20.91
C LYS A 20 -5.97 -7.62 20.18
N PHE A 21 -5.01 -8.47 19.81
CA PHE A 21 -3.83 -8.05 19.07
C PHE A 21 -4.16 -7.83 17.59
N GLN A 22 -5.05 -8.65 17.00
CA GLN A 22 -5.58 -8.40 15.66
C GLN A 22 -6.36 -7.09 15.61
N ASP A 23 -7.22 -6.81 16.60
CA ASP A 23 -7.96 -5.55 16.69
C ASP A 23 -7.02 -4.34 16.77
N TRP A 24 -5.96 -4.44 17.56
CA TRP A 24 -4.96 -3.38 17.69
C TRP A 24 -4.09 -3.21 16.44
N LEU A 25 -3.63 -4.32 15.85
CA LEU A 25 -2.81 -4.34 14.64
C LEU A 25 -3.61 -3.79 13.45
N PHE A 26 -4.83 -4.27 13.24
CA PHE A 26 -5.64 -3.84 12.11
C PHE A 26 -6.31 -2.48 12.32
N GLY A 27 -6.48 -2.02 13.56
CA GLY A 27 -6.92 -0.66 13.86
C GLY A 27 -5.78 0.37 13.83
N THR A 28 -4.88 0.30 14.81
CA THR A 28 -3.86 1.34 15.04
C THR A 28 -2.67 1.17 14.09
N SER A 29 -2.17 -0.05 13.88
CA SER A 29 -1.00 -0.26 13.02
C SER A 29 -1.31 -0.03 11.55
N THR A 30 -2.50 -0.38 11.07
CA THR A 30 -2.90 -0.08 9.68
C THR A 30 -2.90 1.41 9.37
N ARG A 31 -3.28 2.25 10.33
CA ARG A 31 -3.24 3.71 10.17
C ARG A 31 -1.83 4.26 10.10
N ILE A 32 -0.93 3.73 10.93
CA ILE A 32 0.49 4.09 10.86
C ILE A 32 1.04 3.75 9.47
N ILE A 33 0.69 2.57 8.95
CA ILE A 33 1.08 2.14 7.59
C ILE A 33 0.46 3.06 6.52
N GLU A 34 -0.81 3.42 6.66
CA GLU A 34 -1.51 4.31 5.73
C GLU A 34 -0.86 5.70 5.68
N VAL A 35 -0.55 6.28 6.84
CA VAL A 35 0.11 7.59 6.97
C VAL A 35 1.55 7.52 6.43
N LEU A 36 2.32 6.51 6.81
CA LEU A 36 3.69 6.33 6.33
C LEU A 36 3.74 6.13 4.81
N SER A 37 2.87 5.27 4.27
CA SER A 37 2.78 5.03 2.83
C SER A 37 2.33 6.30 2.09
N GLY A 38 1.34 7.02 2.62
CA GLY A 38 0.88 8.29 2.06
C GLY A 38 1.99 9.34 2.00
N PHE A 39 2.74 9.53 3.09
CA PHE A 39 3.88 10.46 3.09
C PHE A 39 5.01 9.99 2.16
N ALA A 40 5.31 8.70 2.09
CA ALA A 40 6.29 8.16 1.16
C ALA A 40 5.90 8.42 -0.31
N MET A 41 4.61 8.24 -0.65
CA MET A 41 4.07 8.55 -1.97
C MET A 41 4.10 10.05 -2.28
N LEU A 42 3.78 10.91 -1.32
CA LEU A 42 3.93 12.37 -1.48
C LEU A 42 5.39 12.77 -1.69
N GLY A 43 6.32 12.15 -0.97
CA GLY A 43 7.76 12.35 -1.19
C GLY A 43 8.17 11.99 -2.61
N PHE A 44 7.73 10.83 -3.11
CA PHE A 44 7.93 10.43 -4.50
C PHE A 44 7.33 11.43 -5.49
N ALA A 45 6.08 11.83 -5.26
CA ALA A 45 5.38 12.78 -6.11
C ALA A 45 6.10 14.13 -6.17
N LEU A 46 6.59 14.65 -5.04
CA LEU A 46 7.31 15.91 -4.96
C LEU A 46 8.64 15.85 -5.72
N VAL A 47 9.41 14.77 -5.53
CA VAL A 47 10.69 14.58 -6.22
C VAL A 47 10.49 14.52 -7.74
N PHE A 48 9.52 13.73 -8.21
CA PHE A 48 9.18 13.65 -9.63
C PHE A 48 8.57 14.93 -10.18
N ALA A 49 7.85 15.71 -9.37
CA ALA A 49 7.30 17.00 -9.81
C ALA A 49 8.38 18.07 -10.01
N LEU A 50 9.43 18.06 -9.17
CA LEU A 50 10.50 19.06 -9.21
C LEU A 50 11.62 18.70 -10.21
N HIS A 51 12.03 17.43 -10.24
CA HIS A 51 13.21 16.99 -11.00
C HIS A 51 12.92 15.81 -11.94
N GLY A 52 11.64 15.50 -12.22
CA GLY A 52 11.27 14.30 -12.99
C GLY A 52 11.91 14.22 -14.37
N GLU A 53 12.04 15.34 -15.09
CA GLU A 53 12.65 15.33 -16.44
C GLU A 53 14.17 15.12 -16.43
N GLU A 54 14.86 15.50 -15.35
CA GLU A 54 16.29 15.25 -15.18
C GLU A 54 16.53 13.84 -14.66
N MET A 55 15.74 13.39 -13.68
CA MET A 55 15.86 12.04 -13.13
C MET A 55 15.63 10.96 -14.17
N ILE A 56 14.66 11.13 -15.07
CA ILE A 56 14.36 10.14 -16.12
C ILE A 56 15.54 9.94 -17.10
N LYS A 57 16.50 10.86 -17.16
CA LYS A 57 17.72 10.70 -17.97
C LYS A 57 18.76 9.80 -17.32
N GLU A 58 18.64 9.54 -16.02
CA GLU A 58 19.49 8.58 -15.31
C GLU A 58 19.04 7.14 -15.59
N ASP A 59 20.00 6.23 -15.75
CA ASP A 59 19.75 4.82 -16.05
C ASP A 59 18.78 4.16 -15.05
N LEU A 60 18.79 4.62 -13.80
CA LEU A 60 17.93 4.12 -12.72
C LEU A 60 16.43 4.40 -12.93
N TYR A 61 16.11 5.49 -13.63
CA TYR A 61 14.75 6.00 -13.80
C TYR A 61 14.27 6.01 -15.26
N GLU A 62 15.11 5.56 -16.20
CA GLU A 62 14.79 5.48 -17.63
C GLU A 62 13.46 4.76 -17.91
N LYS A 63 13.12 3.72 -17.13
CA LYS A 63 11.87 2.99 -17.32
C LYS A 63 10.61 3.76 -16.88
N PHE A 64 10.77 4.82 -16.10
CA PHE A 64 9.68 5.75 -15.79
C PHE A 64 9.33 6.67 -16.97
N LEU A 65 10.14 6.71 -18.04
CA LEU A 65 9.87 7.48 -19.26
C LEU A 65 8.60 6.98 -19.98
N HIS A 66 8.27 5.69 -19.84
CA HIS A 66 7.03 5.10 -20.36
C HIS A 66 5.78 5.55 -19.58
N LEU A 67 5.96 6.02 -18.33
CA LEU A 67 4.90 6.62 -17.55
C LEU A 67 4.94 8.12 -17.79
N HIS A 68 3.86 8.69 -18.31
CA HIS A 68 3.76 10.13 -18.47
C HIS A 68 3.93 10.82 -17.10
N PRO A 69 5.03 11.57 -16.85
CA PRO A 69 5.44 11.93 -15.49
C PRO A 69 4.38 12.70 -14.72
N LYS A 70 3.66 13.61 -15.41
CA LYS A 70 2.57 14.40 -14.84
C LYS A 70 1.39 13.53 -14.39
N ILE A 71 1.07 12.47 -15.14
CA ILE A 71 -0.02 11.56 -14.80
C ILE A 71 0.39 10.69 -13.62
N PHE A 72 1.64 10.21 -13.62
CA PHE A 72 2.18 9.42 -12.52
C PHE A 72 2.18 10.21 -11.20
N VAL A 73 2.66 11.45 -11.21
CA VAL A 73 2.60 12.37 -10.05
C VAL A 73 1.16 12.60 -9.61
N ALA A 74 0.23 12.87 -10.53
CA ALA A 74 -1.17 13.08 -10.19
C ALA A 74 -1.80 11.86 -9.50
N ILE A 75 -1.52 10.64 -10.00
CA ILE A 75 -2.00 9.40 -9.37
C ILE A 75 -1.44 9.25 -7.96
N LEU A 76 -0.13 9.47 -7.77
CA LEU A 76 0.51 9.41 -6.46
C LEU A 76 -0.12 10.39 -5.47
N VAL A 77 -0.34 11.64 -5.88
CA VAL A 77 -0.95 12.67 -5.03
C VAL A 77 -2.39 12.31 -4.68
N ILE A 78 -3.19 11.87 -5.65
CA ILE A 78 -4.60 11.50 -5.41
C ILE A 78 -4.70 10.34 -4.42
N VAL A 79 -3.89 9.29 -4.61
CA VAL A 79 -3.91 8.12 -3.72
C VAL A 79 -3.38 8.49 -2.34
N ALA A 80 -2.29 9.25 -2.25
CA ALA A 80 -1.74 9.68 -0.96
C ALA A 80 -2.69 10.60 -0.20
N ALA A 81 -3.33 11.57 -0.87
CA ALA A 81 -4.34 12.44 -0.27
C ALA A 81 -5.55 11.62 0.18
N GLY A 82 -6.00 10.65 -0.62
CA GLY A 82 -7.07 9.72 -0.27
C GLY A 82 -6.75 8.90 0.98
N GLN A 83 -5.53 8.38 1.09
CA GLN A 83 -5.04 7.66 2.27
C GLN A 83 -4.99 8.54 3.53
N LEU A 84 -4.41 9.74 3.42
CA LEU A 84 -4.31 10.66 4.55
C LEU A 84 -5.69 11.16 5.01
N PHE A 85 -6.60 11.40 4.06
CA PHE A 85 -7.98 11.77 4.37
C PHE A 85 -8.71 10.61 5.04
N ALA A 86 -8.64 9.39 4.50
CA ALA A 86 -9.30 8.21 5.07
C ALA A 86 -8.77 7.86 6.47
N ALA A 87 -7.46 8.06 6.71
CA ALA A 87 -6.84 7.88 8.03
C ALA A 87 -7.41 8.84 9.10
N PHE A 88 -7.91 10.02 8.71
CA PHE A 88 -8.48 10.99 9.64
C PHE A 88 -9.88 10.60 10.13
N PHE A 89 -10.68 9.91 9.32
CA PHE A 89 -12.05 9.53 9.68
C PHE A 89 -12.14 8.14 10.31
N HIS A 90 -12.86 8.05 11.42
CA HIS A 90 -13.01 6.81 12.23
C HIS A 90 -14.25 5.95 11.91
N SER A 91 -14.99 6.28 10.85
CA SER A 91 -16.23 5.56 10.52
C SER A 91 -15.95 4.17 9.92
N SER A 92 -16.84 3.19 10.11
CA SER A 92 -16.73 1.86 9.47
C SER A 92 -16.60 1.96 7.95
N ARG A 93 -17.34 2.89 7.33
CA ARG A 93 -17.22 3.15 5.88
C ARG A 93 -15.85 3.70 5.50
N SER A 94 -15.24 4.51 6.37
CA SER A 94 -13.89 5.04 6.17
C SER A 94 -12.84 3.94 6.26
N ASN A 95 -12.98 2.99 7.19
CA ASN A 95 -12.04 1.87 7.31
C ASN A 95 -12.05 0.97 6.06
N ILE A 96 -13.23 0.74 5.46
CA ILE A 96 -13.32 0.01 4.19
C ILE A 96 -12.62 0.80 3.07
N LEU A 97 -12.85 2.12 3.03
CA LEU A 97 -12.25 2.99 2.02
C LEU A 97 -10.72 3.10 2.15
N SER A 98 -10.21 3.28 3.38
CA SER A 98 -8.79 3.22 3.76
C SER A 98 -8.17 1.90 3.29
N GLY A 99 -8.84 0.78 3.56
CA GLY A 99 -8.38 -0.53 3.10
C GLY A 99 -8.31 -0.64 1.57
N CYS A 100 -9.26 -0.05 0.84
CA CYS A 100 -9.20 0.03 -0.62
C CYS A 100 -8.03 0.89 -1.10
N PHE A 101 -7.80 2.06 -0.49
CA PHE A 101 -6.67 2.92 -0.83
C PHE A 101 -5.32 2.28 -0.54
N LEU A 102 -5.19 1.49 0.54
CA LEU A 102 -4.01 0.68 0.84
C LEU A 102 -3.74 -0.38 -0.23
N ILE A 103 -4.78 -1.01 -0.78
CA ILE A 103 -4.63 -1.95 -1.90
C ILE A 103 -4.19 -1.21 -3.18
N TRP A 104 -4.76 -0.04 -3.47
CA TRP A 104 -4.29 0.80 -4.59
C TRP A 104 -2.85 1.25 -4.41
N SER A 105 -2.47 1.65 -3.20
CA SER A 105 -1.11 2.01 -2.84
C SER A 105 -0.15 0.83 -3.05
N ALA A 106 -0.55 -0.38 -2.65
CA ALA A 106 0.22 -1.59 -2.92
C ALA A 106 0.45 -1.83 -4.42
N LEU A 107 -0.58 -1.66 -5.26
CA LEU A 107 -0.44 -1.79 -6.71
C LEU A 107 0.56 -0.78 -7.28
N ILE A 108 0.50 0.47 -6.82
CA ILE A 108 1.44 1.50 -7.26
C ILE A 108 2.87 1.16 -6.82
N TRP A 109 3.07 0.70 -5.58
CA TRP A 109 4.39 0.26 -5.12
C TRP A 109 4.93 -0.94 -5.91
N VAL A 110 4.07 -1.86 -6.38
CA VAL A 110 4.46 -2.93 -7.31
C VAL A 110 4.92 -2.36 -8.64
N VAL A 111 4.20 -1.38 -9.21
CA VAL A 111 4.59 -0.73 -10.48
C VAL A 111 5.93 -0.02 -10.32
N ILE A 112 6.12 0.74 -9.23
CA ILE A 112 7.39 1.41 -8.91
C ILE A 112 8.52 0.38 -8.80
N SER A 113 8.29 -0.72 -8.08
CA SER A 113 9.29 -1.79 -7.99
C SER A 113 9.60 -2.42 -9.34
N GLY A 114 8.58 -2.67 -10.17
CA GLY A 114 8.73 -3.26 -11.49
C GLY A 114 9.56 -2.37 -12.41
N ALA A 115 9.36 -1.05 -12.33
CA ALA A 115 10.17 -0.08 -13.06
C ALA A 115 11.65 -0.13 -12.63
N PHE A 116 11.94 -0.23 -11.33
CA PHE A 116 13.32 -0.40 -10.85
C PHE A 116 13.93 -1.73 -11.31
N ILE A 117 13.20 -2.84 -11.20
CA ILE A 117 13.69 -4.16 -11.63
C ILE A 117 13.97 -4.18 -13.15
N ALA A 118 13.10 -3.55 -13.95
CA ALA A 118 13.26 -3.47 -15.40
C ALA A 118 14.39 -2.52 -15.85
N ALA A 119 14.82 -1.60 -14.97
CA ALA A 119 15.97 -0.72 -15.17
C ALA A 119 17.31 -1.40 -14.82
N TYR A 120 17.30 -2.68 -14.42
CA TYR A 120 18.53 -3.41 -14.15
C TYR A 120 19.33 -3.66 -15.45
N PRO A 121 20.66 -3.44 -15.48
CA PRO A 121 21.58 -3.04 -14.41
C PRO A 121 21.77 -1.51 -14.33
N PRO A 122 21.75 -0.82 -13.16
CA PRO A 122 22.38 -1.13 -11.86
C PRO A 122 21.44 -1.58 -10.72
N LEU A 123 22.02 -2.14 -9.65
CA LEU A 123 21.28 -2.67 -8.49
C LEU A 123 20.85 -1.54 -7.54
N SER A 124 19.55 -1.40 -7.29
CA SER A 124 18.98 -0.32 -6.48
C SER A 124 18.26 -0.86 -5.26
N THR A 125 18.30 -0.11 -4.15
CA THR A 125 17.55 -0.43 -2.93
C THR A 125 16.03 -0.44 -3.17
N GLY A 126 15.57 0.26 -4.22
CA GLY A 126 14.18 0.26 -4.65
C GLY A 126 13.67 -1.11 -5.11
N MET A 127 14.55 -1.96 -5.65
CA MET A 127 14.17 -3.32 -6.10
C MET A 127 13.69 -4.22 -4.96
N THR A 128 14.12 -3.97 -3.72
CA THR A 128 13.75 -4.77 -2.55
C THR A 128 12.79 -4.07 -1.61
N THR A 129 12.94 -2.75 -1.44
CA THR A 129 12.15 -1.99 -0.47
C THR A 129 10.69 -1.83 -0.91
N TYR A 130 10.43 -1.48 -2.16
CA TYR A 130 9.06 -1.25 -2.65
C TYR A 130 8.20 -2.52 -2.73
N PRO A 131 8.71 -3.72 -3.10
CA PRO A 131 7.95 -4.96 -2.97
C PRO A 131 7.51 -5.25 -1.54
N VAL A 132 8.39 -5.02 -0.56
CA VAL A 132 8.07 -5.28 0.86
C VAL A 132 6.97 -4.31 1.31
N ILE A 133 7.09 -3.03 0.98
CA ILE A 133 6.05 -2.03 1.27
C ILE A 133 4.74 -2.40 0.58
N ALA A 134 4.78 -2.84 -0.68
CA ALA A 134 3.60 -3.28 -1.41
C ALA A 134 2.89 -4.45 -0.72
N ILE A 135 3.64 -5.47 -0.28
CA ILE A 135 3.08 -6.62 0.43
C ILE A 135 2.45 -6.17 1.75
N ILE A 136 3.13 -5.32 2.51
CA ILE A 136 2.61 -4.78 3.78
C ILE A 136 1.31 -4.01 3.54
N CYS A 137 1.27 -3.12 2.54
CA CYS A 137 0.07 -2.35 2.20
C CYS A 137 -1.08 -3.26 1.75
N ALA A 138 -0.80 -4.28 0.94
CA ALA A 138 -1.80 -5.23 0.47
C ALA A 138 -2.39 -6.07 1.61
N LEU A 139 -1.55 -6.56 2.53
CA LEU A 139 -1.98 -7.33 3.69
C LEU A 139 -2.77 -6.46 4.66
N ALA A 140 -2.28 -5.26 4.97
CA ALA A 140 -2.95 -4.32 5.85
C ALA A 140 -4.33 -3.92 5.30
N GLY A 141 -4.41 -3.57 4.01
CA GLY A 141 -5.68 -3.21 3.37
C GLY A 141 -6.70 -4.35 3.33
N ARG A 142 -6.28 -5.57 2.94
CA ARG A 142 -7.18 -6.73 2.92
C ARG A 142 -7.68 -7.10 4.31
N ASN A 143 -6.81 -7.07 5.30
CA ASN A 143 -7.17 -7.46 6.66
C ASN A 143 -8.05 -6.39 7.34
N LEU A 144 -7.83 -5.09 7.09
CA LEU A 144 -8.70 -4.01 7.56
C LEU A 144 -10.13 -4.15 7.04
N ILE A 145 -10.31 -4.44 5.74
CA ILE A 145 -11.63 -4.63 5.13
C ILE A 145 -12.33 -5.86 5.75
N LYS A 146 -11.61 -6.98 5.86
CA LYS A 146 -12.16 -8.21 6.46
C LYS A 146 -12.56 -8.01 7.93
N HIS A 147 -11.73 -7.31 8.69
CA HIS A 147 -11.97 -7.02 10.10
C HIS A 147 -13.22 -6.14 10.27
N THR A 148 -13.30 -5.04 9.51
CA THR A 148 -14.43 -4.12 9.57
C THR A 148 -15.76 -4.82 9.24
N LYS A 149 -15.78 -5.65 8.19
CA LYS A 149 -16.96 -6.46 7.85
C LYS A 149 -17.39 -7.40 8.98
N ARG A 150 -16.44 -8.10 9.61
CA ARG A 150 -16.74 -8.99 10.75
C ARG A 150 -17.33 -8.23 11.95
N VAL A 151 -16.85 -7.01 12.21
CA VAL A 151 -17.38 -6.17 13.29
C VAL A 151 -18.79 -5.69 12.97
N GLU A 152 -19.08 -5.34 11.72
CA GLU A 152 -20.43 -4.97 11.28
C GLU A 152 -21.40 -6.16 11.34
N ASP A 153 -21.00 -7.34 10.85
CA ASP A 153 -21.82 -8.56 10.89
C ASP A 153 -22.20 -8.95 12.33
N LYS A 154 -21.27 -8.81 13.28
CA LYS A 154 -21.54 -9.06 14.71
C LYS A 154 -22.56 -8.09 15.32
N LYS A 155 -22.62 -6.84 14.82
CA LYS A 155 -23.56 -5.81 15.32
C LYS A 155 -24.96 -5.91 14.70
N GLY A 156 -25.09 -6.51 13.52
CA GLY A 156 -26.38 -6.71 12.84
C GLY A 156 -27.07 -8.04 13.18
N GLY A 157 -26.44 -8.90 13.99
CA GLY A 157 -26.98 -10.17 14.46
C GLY A 157 -27.47 -10.16 15.91
N GLU A 158 -27.48 -8.99 16.57
CA GLU A 158 -28.16 -8.70 17.84
C GLU A 158 -29.45 -7.92 17.57
#